data_AF-A0A4R4KSR7-F1
#
_entry.id   AF-A0A4R4KSR7-F1
#
_cell.length_a   1.000
_cell.length_b   1.000
_cell.length_c   1.000
_cell.angle_alpha   90.00
_cell.angle_beta   90.00
_cell.angle_gamma   90.00
#
_symmetry.space_group_name_H-M   'P 1'
#
loop_
_entity.id
_entity.type
_entity.pdbx_description
1 polymer ?
#
loop_
_entity_poly.entity_id
_entity_poly.type
_entity_poly.pdbx_seq_one_letter_code
_entity_poly.pdbx_strand_id
1 'polypeptide(L)'
;MSTAFTTLWTHDVCRELRRHRVGERPSVAFSGVHQSLPSWTSVGVGDDVFALHVNRCVVYLVSRLRVVDKQRRDCCGTAATTWRDPSYPGHDAWAMLGANGCGASPVHVEATPIRFDVAVPGDLLSALTWRNRRGEQRTLKYVVNGRLERSVSLQGVYRLTDESAAQLGALLDRSPTPSQRAEANHAHHGRQPSVTVDAR
;
A
#
# COMPACT_ATOMS: atom_id res chain seq x y z
N MET A 1 7.46 -20.45 -8.98
CA MET A 1 6.14 -19.82 -8.77
C MET A 1 6.35 -18.57 -7.95
N SER A 2 5.69 -17.46 -8.31
CA SER A 2 5.66 -16.22 -7.50
C SER A 2 4.95 -16.50 -6.18
N THR A 3 5.47 -15.98 -5.08
CA THR A 3 4.76 -15.92 -3.80
C THR A 3 4.13 -14.53 -3.65
N ALA A 4 2.95 -14.47 -3.03
CA ALA A 4 2.32 -13.19 -2.72
C ALA A 4 2.37 -12.86 -1.23
N PHE A 5 2.50 -11.57 -0.93
CA PHE A 5 2.52 -11.01 0.42
C PHE A 5 1.54 -9.85 0.52
N THR A 6 1.21 -9.46 1.74
CA THR A 6 0.52 -8.19 2.05
C THR A 6 1.44 -7.30 2.86
N THR A 7 1.36 -5.99 2.64
CA THR A 7 1.94 -4.99 3.53
C THR A 7 0.89 -3.93 3.88
N LEU A 8 0.88 -3.46 5.13
CA LEU A 8 0.04 -2.35 5.54
C LEU A 8 0.76 -1.04 5.33
N TRP A 9 0.23 -0.19 4.45
CA TRP A 9 0.61 1.22 4.39
C TRP A 9 -0.18 2.03 5.42
N THR A 10 0.56 2.74 6.25
CA THR A 10 -0.02 3.48 7.38
C THR A 10 -0.89 4.62 6.88
N HIS A 11 -1.70 5.17 7.79
CA HIS A 11 -2.56 6.30 7.47
C HIS A 11 -1.78 7.51 6.94
N ASP A 12 -0.60 7.79 7.49
CA ASP A 12 0.24 8.91 7.03
C ASP A 12 0.79 8.68 5.61
N VAL A 13 1.29 7.48 5.32
CA VAL A 13 1.74 7.12 3.97
C VAL A 13 0.59 7.26 2.97
N CYS A 14 -0.57 6.69 3.29
CA CYS A 14 -1.73 6.77 2.42
C CYS A 14 -2.30 8.18 2.29
N ARG A 15 -2.17 9.03 3.31
CA ARG A 15 -2.55 10.45 3.23
C ARG A 15 -1.68 11.19 2.21
N GLU A 16 -0.35 11.00 2.26
CA GLU A 16 0.57 11.63 1.30
C GLU A 16 0.36 11.11 -0.12
N LEU A 17 0.21 9.80 -0.29
CA LEU A 17 -0.10 9.20 -1.59
C LEU A 17 -1.42 9.72 -2.17
N ARG A 18 -2.46 9.86 -1.34
CA ARG A 18 -3.76 10.39 -1.79
C ARG A 18 -3.68 11.84 -2.26
N ARG A 19 -2.78 12.64 -1.70
CA ARG A 19 -2.60 14.04 -2.09
C ARG A 19 -1.87 14.22 -3.42
N HIS A 20 -0.93 13.32 -3.71
CA HIS A 20 0.08 13.60 -4.75
C HIS A 20 0.30 12.49 -5.77
N ARG A 21 -0.20 11.27 -5.55
CA ARG A 21 0.24 10.08 -6.31
C ARG A 21 -0.88 9.16 -6.77
N VAL A 22 -2.16 9.54 -6.64
CA VAL A 22 -3.27 8.71 -7.14
C VAL A 22 -3.15 8.56 -8.66
N GLY A 23 -3.31 7.33 -9.17
CA GLY A 23 -3.13 6.98 -10.57
C GLY A 23 -1.68 6.79 -11.01
N GLU A 24 -0.70 7.21 -10.21
CA GLU A 24 0.72 6.97 -10.49
C GLU A 24 1.15 5.56 -10.07
N ARG A 25 2.23 5.05 -10.69
CA ARG A 25 2.78 3.71 -10.40
C ARG A 25 4.10 3.84 -9.65
N PRO A 26 4.19 3.38 -8.39
CA PRO A 26 5.46 3.31 -7.67
C PRO A 26 6.49 2.51 -8.47
N SER A 27 7.68 3.05 -8.63
CA SER A 27 8.83 2.33 -9.20
C SER A 27 9.74 1.72 -8.14
N VAL A 28 9.54 2.14 -6.88
CA VAL A 28 10.33 1.71 -5.73
C VAL A 28 9.48 1.77 -4.46
N ALA A 29 9.75 0.85 -3.55
CA ALA A 29 9.39 0.93 -2.14
C ALA A 29 10.65 0.69 -1.30
N PHE A 30 10.57 0.86 0.02
CA PHE A 30 11.74 0.69 0.87
C PHE A 30 11.48 -0.31 1.99
N SER A 31 12.44 -1.20 2.18
CA SER A 31 12.48 -2.14 3.29
C SER A 31 13.33 -1.54 4.40
N GLY A 32 12.91 -1.64 5.66
CA GLY A 32 13.75 -1.23 6.79
C GLY A 32 14.24 -2.39 7.64
N VAL A 33 15.25 -2.09 8.45
CA VAL A 33 15.81 -2.97 9.50
C VAL A 33 15.08 -2.82 10.84
N HIS A 34 14.36 -1.72 11.06
CA HIS A 34 13.58 -1.45 12.28
C HIS A 34 12.07 -1.58 12.05
N GLN A 35 11.32 -1.75 13.15
CA GLN A 35 9.85 -1.90 13.15
C GLN A 35 9.09 -0.70 12.56
N SER A 36 9.76 0.44 12.35
CA SER A 36 9.19 1.63 11.72
C SER A 36 8.90 1.44 10.23
N LEU A 37 9.48 0.41 9.59
CA LEU A 37 9.23 0.06 8.20
C LEU A 37 8.83 -1.41 8.06
N PRO A 38 8.06 -1.78 7.01
CA PRO A 38 7.88 -3.17 6.67
C PRO A 38 9.23 -3.79 6.33
N SER A 39 9.53 -4.97 6.89
CA SER A 39 10.70 -5.75 6.51
C SER A 39 10.35 -6.63 5.31
N TRP A 40 11.01 -6.41 4.18
CA TRP A 40 10.83 -7.19 2.95
C TRP A 40 11.85 -8.32 2.82
N THR A 41 12.50 -8.71 3.93
CA THR A 41 13.54 -9.75 3.92
C THR A 41 13.03 -11.07 3.35
N SER A 42 11.77 -11.44 3.65
CA SER A 42 11.15 -12.67 3.15
C SER A 42 10.59 -12.58 1.72
N VAL A 43 10.57 -11.39 1.11
CA VAL A 43 10.04 -11.17 -0.23
C VAL A 43 11.18 -11.29 -1.24
N GLY A 44 11.06 -12.23 -2.18
CA GLY A 44 12.01 -12.46 -3.25
C GLY A 44 11.79 -11.56 -4.47
N VAL A 45 12.76 -11.55 -5.38
CA VAL A 45 12.55 -11.02 -6.73
C VAL A 45 11.56 -11.94 -7.45
N GLY A 46 10.59 -11.33 -8.12
CA GLY A 46 9.50 -12.07 -8.75
C GLY A 46 8.43 -12.54 -7.77
N ASP A 47 8.31 -11.92 -6.59
CA ASP A 47 7.15 -12.05 -5.71
C ASP A 47 6.24 -10.82 -5.84
N ASP A 48 4.98 -10.98 -5.43
CA ASP A 48 3.98 -9.92 -5.42
C ASP A 48 3.71 -9.42 -4.00
N VAL A 49 3.51 -8.12 -3.84
CA VAL A 49 3.13 -7.51 -2.57
C VAL A 49 1.90 -6.64 -2.76
N PHE A 50 0.80 -7.02 -2.12
CA PHE A 50 -0.42 -6.22 -2.06
C PHE A 50 -0.30 -5.18 -0.94
N ALA A 51 -0.24 -3.91 -1.32
CA ALA A 51 -0.29 -2.78 -0.40
C ALA A 51 -1.74 -2.56 0.05
N LEU A 52 -1.96 -2.69 1.36
CA LEU A 52 -3.26 -2.52 2.00
C LEU A 52 -3.32 -1.22 2.79
N HIS A 53 -4.50 -0.65 2.89
CA HIS A 53 -4.80 0.46 3.76
C HIS A 53 -6.05 0.18 4.58
N VAL A 54 -6.02 0.50 5.87
CA VAL A 54 -7.19 0.39 6.73
C VAL A 54 -7.69 1.79 7.05
N ASN A 55 -8.95 2.07 6.71
CA ASN A 55 -9.61 3.33 7.04
C ASN A 55 -11.01 3.07 7.56
N ARG A 56 -11.33 3.61 8.74
CA ARG A 56 -12.63 3.39 9.42
C ARG A 56 -13.05 1.91 9.43
N CYS A 57 -12.13 1.02 9.80
CA CYS A 57 -12.31 -0.44 9.84
C CYS A 57 -12.58 -1.12 8.48
N VAL A 58 -12.46 -0.42 7.35
CA VAL A 58 -12.54 -0.99 6.00
C VAL A 58 -11.12 -1.18 5.46
N VAL A 59 -10.86 -2.35 4.86
CA VAL A 59 -9.58 -2.67 4.23
C VAL A 59 -9.67 -2.33 2.74
N TYR A 60 -8.69 -1.61 2.23
CA TYR A 60 -8.58 -1.22 0.83
C TYR A 60 -7.31 -1.80 0.22
N LEU A 61 -7.41 -2.27 -1.02
CA LEU A 61 -6.27 -2.57 -1.88
C LEU A 61 -5.79 -1.27 -2.53
N VAL A 62 -4.57 -0.86 -2.21
CA VAL A 62 -3.99 0.40 -2.70
C VAL A 62 -3.21 0.18 -3.99
N SER A 63 -2.41 -0.89 -4.04
CA SER A 63 -1.62 -1.27 -5.21
C SER A 63 -1.11 -2.71 -5.07
N ARG A 64 -0.84 -3.38 -6.19
CA ARG A 64 -0.03 -4.61 -6.29
C ARG A 64 1.35 -4.25 -6.80
N LEU A 65 2.38 -4.69 -6.09
CA LEU A 65 3.79 -4.40 -6.36
C LEU A 65 4.50 -5.71 -6.71
N ARG A 66 4.99 -5.84 -7.95
CA ARG A 66 5.83 -6.94 -8.39
C ARG A 66 7.28 -6.60 -8.11
N VAL A 67 7.98 -7.36 -7.28
CA VAL A 67 9.40 -7.08 -6.96
C VAL A 67 10.29 -7.44 -8.15
N VAL A 68 11.06 -6.48 -8.64
CA VAL A 68 11.99 -6.68 -9.77
C VAL A 68 13.45 -6.66 -9.33
N ASP A 69 13.79 -5.94 -8.27
CA ASP A 69 15.15 -5.88 -7.72
C ASP A 69 15.14 -5.39 -6.26
N LYS A 70 16.21 -5.67 -5.52
CA LYS A 70 16.41 -5.26 -4.12
C LYS A 70 17.79 -4.61 -3.87
N GLN A 71 18.60 -4.47 -4.91
CA GLN A 71 19.89 -3.79 -4.91
C GLN A 71 19.72 -2.36 -5.37
N ARG A 72 20.69 -1.51 -5.00
CA ARG A 72 20.76 -0.15 -5.53
C ARG A 72 21.00 -0.20 -7.04
N ARG A 73 20.29 0.63 -7.78
CA ARG A 73 20.45 0.82 -9.23
C ARG A 73 20.76 2.29 -9.55
N ASP A 74 21.04 2.58 -10.81
CA ASP A 74 21.34 3.95 -11.28
C ASP A 74 20.23 4.95 -10.94
N CYS A 75 18.96 4.52 -10.96
CA CYS A 75 17.81 5.37 -10.61
C CYS A 75 17.76 5.78 -9.13
N CYS A 76 18.56 5.13 -8.26
CA CYS A 76 18.72 5.54 -6.88
C CYS A 76 19.71 6.71 -6.70
N GLY A 77 20.47 7.04 -7.75
CA GLY A 77 21.55 8.02 -7.71
C GLY A 77 22.73 7.59 -6.82
N THR A 78 23.68 8.51 -6.65
CA THR A 78 24.89 8.27 -5.85
C THR A 78 24.54 8.00 -4.38
N ALA A 79 25.22 7.03 -3.78
CA ALA A 79 25.03 6.71 -2.36
C ALA A 79 25.35 7.93 -1.48
N ALA A 80 24.55 8.11 -0.43
CA ALA A 80 24.79 9.14 0.58
C ALA A 80 26.20 8.98 1.17
N THR A 81 26.97 10.07 1.19
CA THR A 81 28.31 10.09 1.79
C THR A 81 28.23 10.55 3.24
N THR A 82 27.24 11.38 3.56
CA THR A 82 26.96 11.89 4.89
C THR A 82 25.51 11.62 5.28
N TRP A 83 25.20 11.72 6.58
CA TRP A 83 23.83 11.55 7.08
C TRP A 83 22.85 12.63 6.59
N ARG A 84 23.36 13.77 6.09
CA ARG A 84 22.53 14.86 5.55
C ARG A 84 22.14 14.62 4.09
N ASP A 85 22.88 13.77 3.40
CA ASP A 85 22.60 13.48 2.00
C ASP A 85 21.32 12.63 1.93
N PRO A 86 20.44 12.87 0.94
CA PRO A 86 19.33 11.96 0.69
C PRO A 86 19.88 10.57 0.44
N SER A 87 19.29 9.55 1.06
CA SER A 87 19.74 8.17 0.87
C SER A 87 19.49 7.67 -0.57
N TYR A 88 18.49 8.24 -1.25
CA TYR A 88 18.03 7.83 -2.59
C TYR A 88 17.66 9.05 -3.48
N PRO A 89 18.65 9.89 -3.86
CA PRO A 89 18.43 11.02 -4.77
C PRO A 89 17.96 10.49 -6.14
N GLY A 90 16.69 10.71 -6.47
CA GLY A 90 16.01 10.09 -7.63
C GLY A 90 14.70 9.38 -7.26
N HIS A 91 14.45 9.20 -5.96
CA HIS A 91 13.23 8.59 -5.44
C HIS A 91 12.45 9.49 -4.49
N ASP A 92 12.67 10.81 -4.54
CA ASP A 92 11.97 11.79 -3.68
C ASP A 92 10.45 11.72 -3.83
N ALA A 93 9.97 11.48 -5.05
CA ALA A 93 8.56 11.31 -5.36
C ALA A 93 7.90 10.14 -4.61
N TRP A 94 8.71 9.16 -4.17
CA TRP A 94 8.30 7.94 -3.48
C TRP A 94 8.89 7.82 -2.07
N ALA A 95 9.51 8.89 -1.55
CA ALA A 95 10.21 8.84 -0.27
C ALA A 95 9.32 8.45 0.92
N MET A 96 8.02 8.76 0.84
CA MET A 96 7.02 8.36 1.84
C MET A 96 6.85 6.84 1.96
N LEU A 97 7.29 6.06 0.96
CA LEU A 97 7.29 4.59 1.00
C LEU A 97 8.49 4.01 1.79
N GLY A 98 9.19 4.86 2.54
CA GLY A 98 10.16 4.46 3.56
C GLY A 98 11.60 4.85 3.28
N ALA A 99 11.88 5.71 2.28
CA ALA A 99 13.26 6.09 1.93
C ALA A 99 14.04 6.71 3.10
N ASN A 100 13.33 7.39 4.00
CA ASN A 100 13.90 8.08 5.15
C ASN A 100 13.95 7.21 6.42
N GLY A 101 13.54 5.94 6.34
CA GLY A 101 13.63 5.05 7.48
C GLY A 101 15.06 4.61 7.76
N CYS A 102 15.37 4.37 9.04
CA CYS A 102 16.69 3.89 9.44
C CYS A 102 17.03 2.56 8.75
N GLY A 103 18.16 2.54 8.05
CA GLY A 103 18.64 1.40 7.26
C GLY A 103 17.68 0.98 6.14
N ALA A 104 16.93 1.93 5.58
CA ALA A 104 16.12 1.71 4.40
C ALA A 104 16.98 1.15 3.25
N SER A 105 16.54 0.06 2.64
CA SER A 105 17.08 -0.51 1.41
C SER A 105 16.03 -0.44 0.29
N PRO A 106 16.44 -0.19 -0.97
CA PRO A 106 15.49 -0.04 -2.06
C PRO A 106 14.91 -1.40 -2.45
N VAL A 107 13.63 -1.41 -2.76
CA VAL A 107 12.95 -2.54 -3.39
C VAL A 107 12.31 -1.99 -4.65
N HIS A 108 12.93 -2.25 -5.79
CA HIS A 108 12.42 -1.85 -7.08
C HIS A 108 11.23 -2.72 -7.46
N VAL A 109 10.18 -2.07 -7.98
CA VAL A 109 8.90 -2.73 -8.25
C VAL A 109 8.30 -2.30 -9.58
N GLU A 110 7.55 -3.20 -10.19
CA GLU A 110 6.54 -2.89 -11.19
C GLU A 110 5.18 -2.87 -10.50
N ALA A 111 4.54 -1.71 -10.44
CA ALA A 111 3.34 -1.52 -9.64
C ALA A 111 2.09 -1.28 -10.49
N THR A 112 0.94 -1.70 -9.99
CA THR A 112 -0.34 -1.13 -10.43
C THR A 112 -0.48 0.32 -9.94
N PRO A 113 -1.29 1.16 -10.62
CA PRO A 113 -1.58 2.51 -10.15
C PRO A 113 -2.06 2.57 -8.70
N ILE A 114 -1.63 3.58 -7.94
CA ILE A 114 -2.17 3.86 -6.61
C ILE A 114 -3.64 4.24 -6.70
N ARG A 115 -4.47 3.61 -5.88
CA ARG A 115 -5.90 3.90 -5.78
C ARG A 115 -6.41 3.67 -4.36
N PHE A 116 -7.59 4.18 -4.04
CA PHE A 116 -8.17 4.10 -2.69
C PHE A 116 -9.66 3.71 -2.68
N ASP A 117 -10.16 3.21 -3.80
CA ASP A 117 -11.56 2.90 -4.06
C ASP A 117 -11.86 1.39 -4.08
N VAL A 118 -10.83 0.53 -4.07
CA VAL A 118 -11.00 -0.94 -4.05
C VAL A 118 -11.09 -1.43 -2.62
N ALA A 119 -12.29 -1.45 -2.07
CA ALA A 119 -12.55 -2.07 -0.78
C ALA A 119 -12.51 -3.60 -0.91
N VAL A 120 -11.82 -4.27 0.02
CA VAL A 120 -11.89 -5.72 0.18
C VAL A 120 -13.27 -6.05 0.77
N PRO A 121 -14.12 -6.82 0.07
CA PRO A 121 -15.42 -7.24 0.59
C PRO A 121 -15.28 -7.94 1.95
N GLY A 122 -16.25 -7.76 2.85
CA GLY A 122 -16.13 -8.25 4.22
C GLY A 122 -16.14 -9.78 4.35
N ASP A 123 -16.87 -10.46 3.47
CA ASP A 123 -16.86 -11.91 3.29
C ASP A 123 -15.48 -12.39 2.81
N LEU A 124 -14.93 -11.74 1.77
CA LEU A 124 -13.58 -12.04 1.31
C LEU A 124 -12.55 -11.81 2.42
N LEU A 125 -12.60 -10.65 3.10
CA LEU A 125 -11.68 -10.32 4.19
C LEU A 125 -11.68 -11.39 5.29
N SER A 126 -12.85 -11.95 5.61
CA SER A 126 -13.01 -13.01 6.61
C SER A 126 -12.44 -14.34 6.13
N ALA A 127 -12.45 -14.59 4.82
CA ALA A 127 -11.94 -15.81 4.20
C ALA A 127 -10.45 -15.76 3.85
N LEU A 128 -9.84 -14.58 3.78
CA LEU A 128 -8.42 -14.43 3.45
C LEU A 128 -7.54 -15.16 4.46
N THR A 129 -6.49 -15.79 3.94
CA THR A 129 -5.58 -16.62 4.71
C THR A 129 -4.12 -16.33 4.39
N TRP A 130 -3.31 -16.36 5.45
CA TRP A 130 -1.87 -16.12 5.42
C TRP A 130 -1.13 -17.37 5.86
N ARG A 131 0.11 -17.52 5.42
CA ARG A 131 1.04 -18.53 5.92
C ARG A 131 2.01 -17.88 6.90
N ASN A 132 2.18 -18.48 8.07
CA ASN A 132 3.26 -18.09 8.98
C ASN A 132 4.61 -18.66 8.50
N ARG A 133 5.71 -18.37 9.21
CA ARG A 133 7.05 -18.87 8.86
C ARG A 133 7.17 -20.41 8.89
N ARG A 134 6.30 -21.10 9.63
CA ARG A 134 6.21 -22.57 9.70
C ARG A 134 5.32 -23.16 8.60
N GLY A 135 4.71 -22.32 7.76
CA GLY A 135 3.80 -22.73 6.69
C GLY A 135 2.34 -22.91 7.14
N GLU A 136 2.04 -22.74 8.43
CA GLU A 136 0.68 -22.90 8.94
C GLU A 136 -0.22 -21.75 8.48
N GLN A 137 -1.46 -22.11 8.15
CA GLN A 137 -2.47 -21.17 7.71
C GLN A 137 -3.08 -20.41 8.89
N ARG A 138 -3.27 -19.10 8.74
CA ARG A 138 -3.93 -18.24 9.72
C ARG A 138 -4.86 -17.26 9.03
N THR A 139 -5.94 -16.90 9.73
CA THR A 139 -6.83 -15.80 9.35
C THR A 139 -6.45 -14.52 10.09
N LEU A 140 -7.07 -13.39 9.73
CA LEU A 140 -6.91 -12.15 10.49
C LEU A 140 -7.65 -12.23 11.82
N LYS A 141 -6.98 -11.76 12.86
CA LYS A 141 -7.63 -11.42 14.12
C LYS A 141 -8.42 -10.13 13.96
N TYR A 142 -9.50 -9.99 14.75
CA TYR A 142 -10.33 -8.78 14.86
C TYR A 142 -11.13 -8.41 13.61
N VAL A 143 -11.47 -9.40 12.78
CA VAL A 143 -12.50 -9.23 11.76
C VAL A 143 -13.86 -9.45 12.42
N VAL A 144 -14.68 -8.41 12.47
CA VAL A 144 -16.02 -8.41 13.07
C VAL A 144 -16.99 -7.85 12.04
N ASN A 145 -18.01 -8.63 11.69
CA ASN A 145 -19.02 -8.26 10.67
C ASN A 145 -18.39 -7.76 9.36
N GLY A 146 -17.34 -8.45 8.89
CA GLY A 146 -16.64 -8.11 7.65
C GLY A 146 -15.78 -6.83 7.73
N ARG A 147 -15.53 -6.29 8.92
CA ARG A 147 -14.71 -5.10 9.15
C ARG A 147 -13.54 -5.43 10.05
N LEU A 148 -12.40 -4.78 9.83
CA LEU A 148 -11.20 -4.97 10.63
C LEU A 148 -11.15 -3.94 11.76
N GLU A 149 -11.53 -4.33 12.97
CA GLU A 149 -11.55 -3.44 14.14
C GLU A 149 -10.14 -3.03 14.60
N ARG A 150 -9.16 -3.90 14.38
CA ARG A 150 -7.75 -3.66 14.75
C ARG A 150 -6.83 -4.13 13.64
N SER A 151 -6.00 -3.22 13.13
CA SER A 151 -5.07 -3.51 12.03
C SER A 151 -3.77 -4.20 12.44
N VAL A 152 -3.59 -4.52 13.73
CA VAL A 152 -2.36 -5.14 14.26
C VAL A 152 -2.03 -6.47 13.57
N SER A 153 -3.04 -7.23 13.14
CA SER A 153 -2.86 -8.49 12.40
C SER A 153 -2.32 -8.30 10.97
N LEU A 154 -2.31 -7.06 10.46
CA LEU A 154 -1.77 -6.67 9.16
C LEU A 154 -0.45 -5.86 9.25
N GLN A 155 0.00 -5.50 10.46
CA GLN A 155 1.25 -4.75 10.65
C GLN A 155 2.46 -5.63 10.34
N GLY A 156 3.03 -5.47 9.14
CA GLY A 156 4.21 -6.19 8.69
C GLY A 156 4.13 -6.56 7.22
N VAL A 157 4.97 -7.51 6.81
CA VAL A 157 4.90 -8.16 5.50
C VAL A 157 4.59 -9.63 5.72
N TYR A 158 3.42 -10.09 5.26
CA TYR A 158 2.94 -11.45 5.53
C TYR A 158 2.59 -12.19 4.26
N ARG A 159 3.04 -13.44 4.17
CA ARG A 159 2.79 -14.33 3.04
C ARG A 159 1.32 -14.73 2.98
N LEU A 160 0.69 -14.60 1.83
CA LEU A 160 -0.65 -15.13 1.55
C LEU A 160 -0.58 -16.61 1.16
N THR A 161 -1.70 -17.32 1.30
CA THR A 161 -1.91 -18.54 0.53
C THR A 161 -2.11 -18.20 -0.95
N ASP A 162 -1.86 -19.16 -1.83
CA ASP A 162 -1.97 -18.95 -3.28
C ASP A 162 -3.42 -18.64 -3.69
N GLU A 163 -4.40 -19.24 -3.01
CA GLU A 163 -5.83 -18.95 -3.19
C GLU A 163 -6.18 -17.52 -2.79
N SER A 164 -5.79 -17.08 -1.59
CA SER A 164 -6.06 -15.72 -1.13
C SER A 164 -5.34 -14.67 -1.97
N ALA A 165 -4.15 -14.99 -2.49
CA ALA A 165 -3.45 -14.15 -3.46
C ALA A 165 -4.23 -14.00 -4.77
N ALA A 166 -4.75 -15.10 -5.31
CA ALA A 166 -5.56 -15.10 -6.53
C ALA A 166 -6.87 -14.30 -6.33
N GLN A 167 -7.51 -14.42 -5.17
CA GLN A 167 -8.72 -13.67 -4.85
C GLN A 167 -8.48 -12.15 -4.77
N LEU A 168 -7.38 -11.70 -4.12
CA LEU A 168 -7.01 -10.29 -4.10
C LEU A 168 -6.60 -9.77 -5.48
N GLY A 169 -5.87 -10.57 -6.25
CA GLY A 169 -5.52 -10.24 -7.64
C GLY A 169 -6.77 -10.03 -8.49
N ALA A 170 -7.70 -10.99 -8.47
CA ALA A 170 -8.95 -10.91 -9.20
C ALA A 170 -9.81 -9.71 -8.78
N LEU A 171 -9.85 -9.37 -7.49
CA LEU A 171 -10.56 -8.19 -7.00
C LEU A 171 -9.97 -6.90 -7.59
N LEU A 172 -8.64 -6.78 -7.61
CA LEU A 172 -7.96 -5.61 -8.17
C LEU A 172 -8.15 -5.52 -9.69
N ASP A 173 -8.00 -6.64 -10.40
CA ASP A 173 -8.06 -6.69 -11.87
C ASP A 173 -9.50 -6.46 -12.40
N ARG A 174 -10.54 -6.84 -11.63
CA ARG A 174 -11.95 -6.57 -11.97
C ARG A 174 -12.40 -5.14 -11.67
N SER A 175 -11.66 -4.43 -10.82
CA SER A 175 -12.02 -3.07 -10.42
C SER A 175 -11.60 -2.09 -11.51
N PRO A 176 -12.52 -1.38 -12.17
CA PRO A 176 -12.16 -0.47 -13.27
C PRO A 176 -11.17 0.58 -12.77
N THR A 177 -10.15 0.92 -13.58
CA THR A 177 -9.23 1.99 -13.20
C THR A 177 -10.05 3.28 -13.07
N PRO A 178 -9.96 4.04 -11.96
CA PRO A 178 -10.70 5.28 -11.83
C PRO A 178 -10.34 6.18 -13.01
N SER A 179 -11.33 6.55 -13.82
CA SER A 179 -11.12 7.57 -14.84
C SER A 179 -10.90 8.90 -14.14
N GLN A 180 -9.93 9.71 -14.59
CA GLN A 180 -9.58 11.02 -14.00
C GLN A 180 -10.79 11.97 -13.84
N ARG A 181 -11.93 11.69 -14.48
CA ARG A 181 -13.17 12.47 -14.39
C ARG A 181 -14.04 12.16 -13.16
N ALA A 182 -13.94 10.97 -12.56
CA ALA A 182 -14.82 10.59 -11.44
C ALA A 182 -14.40 11.23 -10.09
N GLU A 183 -13.13 11.63 -9.96
CA GLU A 183 -12.57 12.22 -8.74
C GLU A 183 -13.00 13.68 -8.51
N ALA A 184 -13.32 14.41 -9.59
CA ALA A 184 -13.81 15.79 -9.48
C ALA A 184 -15.17 15.91 -8.77
N ASN A 185 -16.00 14.85 -8.82
CA ASN A 185 -17.35 14.90 -8.27
C ASN A 185 -17.42 14.61 -6.76
N HIS A 186 -16.42 13.96 -6.15
CA HIS A 186 -16.42 13.69 -4.71
C HIS A 186 -15.87 14.84 -3.85
N ALA A 187 -15.19 15.82 -4.47
CA ALA A 187 -14.66 16.99 -3.76
C ALA A 187 -15.71 18.11 -3.54
N HIS A 188 -16.88 18.05 -4.19
CA HIS A 188 -17.82 19.19 -4.22
C HIS A 188 -19.00 19.13 -3.25
N HIS A 189 -19.15 18.08 -2.43
CA HIS A 189 -20.25 18.00 -1.44
C HIS A 189 -19.96 18.69 -0.09
N GLY A 190 -19.04 19.66 -0.08
CA GLY A 190 -18.60 20.36 1.13
C GLY A 190 -18.73 21.88 1.09
N ARG A 191 -19.72 22.47 0.40
CA ARG A 191 -20.07 23.89 0.61
C ARG A 191 -21.48 24.21 0.13
N GLN A 192 -22.45 24.24 1.04
CA GLN A 192 -23.67 25.03 0.80
C GLN A 192 -23.34 26.51 1.04
N PRO A 193 -23.63 27.43 0.11
CA PRO A 193 -23.55 28.85 0.40
C PRO A 193 -24.77 29.27 1.23
N SER A 194 -24.51 29.87 2.39
CA SER A 194 -25.53 30.58 3.17
C SER A 194 -26.07 31.74 2.33
N VAL A 195 -27.36 31.69 2.02
CA VAL A 195 -28.09 32.79 1.36
C VAL A 195 -28.29 33.88 2.41
N THR A 196 -27.63 35.02 2.22
CA THR A 196 -27.90 36.25 2.97
C THR A 196 -29.17 36.88 2.39
N VAL A 197 -30.23 36.91 3.18
CA VAL A 197 -31.44 37.68 2.88
C VAL A 197 -31.20 39.10 3.37
N ASP A 198 -30.92 40.03 2.46
CA ASP A 198 -30.98 41.45 2.78
C ASP A 198 -32.44 41.89 2.81
N ALA A 199 -32.87 42.30 4.00
CA ALA A 199 -34.12 43.01 4.21
C ALA A 199 -33.80 44.42 4.69
N ARG A 200 -33.88 45.39 3.75
CA ARG A 200 -34.57 46.69 3.84
C ARG A 200 -33.95 47.72 2.92
#